data_AF-A0A9P3PJA5-F1
#
_entry.id   AF-A0A9P3PJA5-F1
#
_cell.length_a   1.000
_cell.length_b   1.000
_cell.length_c   1.000
_cell.angle_alpha   90.00
_cell.angle_beta   90.00
_cell.angle_gamma   90.00
#
_symmetry.space_group_name_H-M   'P 1'
#
loop_
_entity.id
_entity.type
_entity.pdbx_description
1 polymer ?
#
loop_
_entity_poly.entity_id
_entity_poly.type
_entity_poly.pdbx_seq_one_letter_code
_entity_poly.pdbx_strand_id
1 'polypeptide(L)'
;MAPPHWPSHIQYLQCSQFHSSVPPEVRLIIQGNSNTNKQPTKHRPPVVIRRITSTSHPAQGQCGLFAAKKIPPQTHVIDYIGEIHCDDRPDSDYDLSLYRGHDGVNAGIDASRMGNEARFVNDYRGIAAKPNAVFSDLKTPLGEMRMSIWSSGQEIKKGEEILVSYGKAWWRARQTNVPDFI
;
A
#
# COMPACT_ATOMS: atom_id res chain seq x y z
N MET A 1 5.41 -17.10 6.25
CA MET A 1 4.90 -16.84 7.60
C MET A 1 4.67 -15.35 7.74
N ALA A 2 3.58 -14.96 8.40
CA ALA A 2 3.27 -13.55 8.65
C ALA A 2 4.29 -12.92 9.62
N PRO A 3 4.56 -11.61 9.52
CA PRO A 3 5.44 -10.90 10.43
C PRO A 3 4.80 -10.70 11.82
N PRO A 4 5.59 -10.34 12.85
CA PRO A 4 5.04 -9.92 14.14
C PRO A 4 4.03 -8.76 13.99
N HIS A 5 3.00 -8.75 14.86
CA HIS A 5 1.89 -7.79 14.84
C HIS A 5 0.97 -7.86 13.61
N TRP A 6 1.11 -8.88 12.77
CA TRP A 6 0.13 -9.15 11.73
C TRP A 6 -1.23 -9.57 12.33
N PRO A 7 -2.37 -8.97 11.92
CA PRO A 7 -3.68 -9.35 12.41
C PRO A 7 -4.08 -10.76 11.97
N SER A 8 -4.57 -11.57 12.91
CA SER A 8 -4.92 -12.99 12.66
C SER A 8 -6.06 -13.19 11.66
N HIS A 9 -6.93 -12.18 11.49
CA HIS A 9 -8.08 -12.23 10.59
C HIS A 9 -7.75 -11.76 9.16
N ILE A 10 -6.51 -11.35 8.89
CA ILE A 10 -6.07 -10.87 7.57
C ILE A 10 -5.10 -11.89 6.99
N GLN A 11 -5.30 -12.28 5.74
CA GLN A 11 -4.41 -13.22 5.05
C GLN A 11 -3.09 -12.54 4.67
N TYR A 12 -1.96 -13.09 5.13
CA TYR A 12 -0.65 -12.62 4.70
C TYR A 12 -0.28 -13.20 3.32
N LEU A 13 0.18 -12.34 2.41
CA LEU A 13 0.55 -12.66 1.05
C LEU A 13 2.04 -12.42 0.80
N GLN A 14 2.58 -13.08 -0.22
CA GLN A 14 3.92 -12.80 -0.76
C GLN A 14 3.86 -12.17 -2.16
N CYS A 15 2.71 -12.27 -2.84
CA CYS A 15 2.39 -11.65 -4.10
C CYS A 15 0.88 -11.35 -4.14
N SER A 16 0.47 -10.38 -4.94
CA SER A 16 -0.95 -10.06 -5.13
C SER A 16 -1.71 -11.25 -5.75
N GLN A 17 -3.00 -11.34 -5.43
CA GLN A 17 -3.91 -12.34 -6.01
C GLN A 17 -4.94 -11.65 -6.89
N PHE A 18 -5.33 -12.26 -8.00
CA PHE A 18 -6.37 -11.70 -8.88
C PHE A 18 -7.75 -12.18 -8.43
N HIS A 19 -8.68 -11.25 -8.24
CA HIS A 19 -10.10 -11.52 -8.09
C HIS A 19 -10.71 -11.94 -9.43
N SER A 20 -11.83 -12.66 -9.37
CA SER A 20 -12.58 -13.12 -10.56
C SER A 20 -13.15 -12.00 -11.42
N SER A 21 -13.30 -10.80 -10.85
CA SER A 21 -13.75 -9.60 -11.57
C SER A 21 -12.76 -9.11 -12.63
N VAL A 22 -11.49 -9.53 -12.57
CA VAL A 22 -10.45 -9.00 -13.46
C VAL A 22 -10.50 -9.75 -14.79
N PRO A 23 -10.84 -9.08 -15.92
CA PRO A 23 -10.89 -9.74 -17.21
C PRO A 23 -9.52 -10.26 -17.65
N PRO A 24 -9.45 -11.35 -18.45
CA PRO A 24 -8.20 -11.93 -18.92
C PRO A 24 -7.26 -10.91 -19.60
N GLU A 25 -7.80 -10.01 -20.40
CA GLU A 25 -7.07 -8.96 -21.11
C GLU A 25 -6.42 -7.95 -20.14
N VAL A 26 -7.15 -7.51 -19.11
CA VAL A 26 -6.61 -6.63 -18.06
C VAL A 26 -5.56 -7.34 -17.24
N ARG A 27 -5.80 -8.62 -16.92
CA ARG A 27 -4.83 -9.45 -16.20
C ARG A 27 -3.52 -9.58 -16.97
N LEU A 28 -3.56 -9.80 -18.29
CA LEU A 28 -2.36 -9.85 -19.12
C LEU A 28 -1.60 -8.51 -19.13
N ILE A 29 -2.32 -7.38 -19.18
CA ILE A 29 -1.71 -6.04 -19.11
C ILE A 29 -1.00 -5.84 -17.76
N ILE A 30 -1.64 -6.21 -16.66
CA ILE A 30 -1.09 -6.04 -15.31
C ILE A 30 0.09 -6.98 -15.07
N GLN A 31 0.00 -8.24 -15.50
CA GLN A 31 1.08 -9.22 -15.33
C GLN A 31 2.28 -8.96 -16.24
N GLY A 32 2.07 -8.35 -17.41
CA GLY A 32 3.10 -8.22 -18.45
C GLY A 32 3.67 -9.58 -18.85
N ASN A 33 4.94 -9.60 -19.21
CA ASN A 33 5.68 -10.84 -19.55
C ASN A 33 6.23 -11.55 -18.30
N SER A 34 5.73 -11.21 -17.12
CA SER A 34 6.16 -11.82 -15.86
C SER A 34 5.50 -13.20 -15.73
N ASN A 35 6.22 -14.26 -16.11
CA ASN A 35 5.87 -15.61 -15.67
C ASN A 35 6.04 -15.64 -14.14
N THR A 36 4.93 -15.60 -13.40
CA THR A 36 4.85 -15.50 -11.93
C THR A 36 5.44 -16.68 -11.16
N ASN A 37 6.25 -17.54 -11.80
CA ASN A 37 7.07 -18.55 -11.14
C ASN A 37 8.34 -17.99 -10.48
N LYS A 38 8.45 -16.66 -10.31
CA LYS A 38 9.59 -16.07 -9.60
C LYS A 38 9.44 -16.34 -8.11
N GLN A 39 10.37 -17.13 -7.59
CA GLN A 39 10.50 -17.39 -6.16
C GLN A 39 10.47 -16.06 -5.37
N PRO A 40 9.80 -16.04 -4.21
CA PRO A 40 9.80 -14.87 -3.35
C PRO A 40 11.24 -14.44 -3.10
N THR A 41 11.53 -13.17 -3.35
CA THR A 41 12.85 -12.62 -3.05
C THR A 41 13.15 -12.91 -1.58
N LYS A 42 14.25 -13.63 -1.30
CA LYS A 42 14.64 -14.00 0.08
C LYS A 42 14.90 -12.77 0.97
N HIS A 43 14.94 -11.57 0.40
CA HIS A 43 15.14 -10.34 1.12
C HIS A 43 13.84 -9.90 1.78
N ARG A 44 13.80 -10.03 3.10
CA ARG A 44 12.76 -9.38 3.91
C ARG A 44 12.83 -7.88 3.68
N PRO A 45 11.70 -7.20 3.45
CA PRO A 45 11.67 -5.75 3.33
C PRO A 45 12.24 -5.12 4.62
N PRO A 46 12.88 -3.93 4.53
CA PRO A 46 13.52 -3.27 5.67
C PRO A 46 12.49 -2.60 6.60
N VAL A 47 11.38 -3.27 6.90
CA VAL A 47 10.23 -2.71 7.61
C VAL A 47 9.80 -3.60 8.77
N VAL A 48 9.12 -3.00 9.74
CA VAL A 48 8.44 -3.68 10.86
C VAL A 48 7.11 -3.02 11.14
N ILE A 49 6.13 -3.82 11.57
CA ILE A 49 4.83 -3.33 12.04
C ILE A 49 4.95 -3.04 13.54
N ARG A 50 4.49 -1.86 13.96
CA ARG A 50 4.45 -1.47 15.37
C ARG A 50 3.11 -0.86 15.73
N ARG A 51 2.66 -1.12 16.95
CA ARG A 51 1.51 -0.44 17.52
C ARG A 51 1.85 1.02 17.85
N ILE A 52 0.93 1.92 17.53
CA ILE A 52 1.05 3.35 17.79
C ILE A 52 0.43 3.64 19.15
N THR A 53 1.26 4.10 20.07
CA THR A 53 0.86 4.39 21.47
C THR A 53 0.82 5.88 21.79
N SER A 54 1.43 6.73 20.94
CA SER A 54 1.44 8.17 21.15
C SER A 54 0.04 8.75 21.07
N THR A 55 -0.35 9.54 22.08
CA THR A 55 -1.68 10.16 22.18
C THR A 55 -1.87 11.33 21.20
N SER A 56 -0.79 11.90 20.69
CA SER A 56 -0.85 12.94 19.65
C SER A 56 -0.99 12.39 18.24
N HIS A 57 -0.87 11.07 18.07
CA HIS A 57 -0.85 10.45 16.75
C HIS A 57 -2.29 10.20 16.25
N PRO A 58 -2.66 10.61 15.01
CA PRO A 58 -4.03 10.43 14.49
C PRO A 58 -4.49 8.96 14.48
N ALA A 59 -3.57 8.03 14.18
CA ALA A 59 -3.81 6.58 14.25
C ALA A 59 -3.49 5.95 15.63
N GLN A 60 -3.66 6.68 16.74
CA GLN A 60 -3.45 6.14 18.09
C GLN A 60 -4.23 4.83 18.27
N GLY A 61 -3.57 3.80 18.82
CA GLY A 61 -4.17 2.50 19.10
C GLY A 61 -4.16 1.53 17.92
N GLN A 62 -3.92 2.02 16.70
CA GLN A 62 -3.72 1.22 15.48
C GLN A 62 -2.22 0.86 15.31
N CYS A 63 -1.86 0.31 14.15
CA CYS A 63 -0.49 -0.01 13.79
C CYS A 63 0.03 0.93 12.69
N GLY A 64 1.34 1.12 12.66
CA GLY A 64 2.06 1.81 11.59
C GLY A 64 3.20 0.97 11.01
N LEU A 65 3.71 1.40 9.87
CA LEU A 65 4.85 0.81 9.17
C LEU A 65 6.13 1.59 9.53
N PHE A 66 7.14 0.91 10.06
CA PHE A 66 8.37 1.56 10.54
C PHE A 66 9.61 0.97 9.89
N ALA A 67 10.64 1.78 9.71
CA ALA A 67 11.91 1.34 9.16
C ALA A 67 12.67 0.43 10.15
N ALA A 68 12.97 -0.80 9.75
CA ALA A 68 13.72 -1.77 10.55
C ALA A 68 15.23 -1.45 10.61
N LYS A 69 15.72 -0.73 9.60
CA LYS A 69 17.09 -0.22 9.44
C LYS A 69 17.02 1.11 8.67
N LYS A 70 18.15 1.82 8.56
CA LYS A 70 18.25 3.00 7.69
C LYS A 70 17.89 2.63 6.24
N ILE A 71 17.03 3.42 5.62
CA ILE A 71 16.63 3.31 4.21
C ILE A 71 17.19 4.55 3.49
N PRO A 72 18.06 4.38 2.49
CA PRO A 72 18.58 5.51 1.71
C PRO A 72 17.46 6.26 0.96
N PRO A 73 17.70 7.50 0.49
CA PRO A 73 16.78 8.19 -0.40
C PRO A 73 16.48 7.38 -1.68
N GLN A 74 15.32 7.62 -2.30
CA GLN A 74 14.94 7.07 -3.62
C GLN A 74 15.11 5.54 -3.72
N THR A 75 14.81 4.83 -2.64
CA THR A 75 15.01 3.39 -2.51
C THR A 75 13.67 2.68 -2.41
N HIS A 76 13.53 1.56 -3.13
CA HIS A 76 12.39 0.67 -3.01
C HIS A 76 12.29 0.14 -1.57
N VAL A 77 11.14 0.37 -0.94
CA VAL A 77 10.87 -0.09 0.44
C VAL A 77 10.16 -1.43 0.39
N ILE A 78 9.00 -1.48 -0.24
CA ILE A 78 8.12 -2.66 -0.31
C ILE A 78 7.07 -2.46 -1.40
N ASP A 79 6.65 -3.55 -2.05
CA ASP A 79 5.48 -3.54 -2.96
C ASP A 79 4.19 -3.54 -2.13
N TYR A 80 3.21 -2.71 -2.49
CA TYR A 80 1.87 -2.75 -1.90
C TYR A 80 1.06 -3.85 -2.58
N ILE A 81 0.77 -4.93 -1.86
CA ILE A 81 0.07 -6.11 -2.41
C ILE A 81 -1.22 -6.38 -1.66
N GLY A 82 -2.16 -7.01 -2.37
CA GLY A 82 -3.50 -7.34 -1.91
C GLY A 82 -4.24 -8.13 -2.97
N GLU A 83 -5.56 -8.04 -2.96
CA GLU A 83 -6.41 -8.57 -4.04
C GLU A 83 -6.50 -7.54 -5.17
N ILE A 84 -6.11 -7.92 -6.39
CA ILE A 84 -6.32 -7.11 -7.59
C ILE A 84 -7.75 -7.37 -8.09
N HIS A 85 -8.54 -6.31 -8.23
CA HIS A 85 -9.95 -6.39 -8.63
C HIS A 85 -10.31 -5.30 -9.66
N CYS A 86 -11.46 -5.46 -10.31
CA CYS A 86 -12.10 -4.46 -11.16
C CYS A 86 -13.48 -4.03 -10.63
N ASP A 87 -13.90 -4.55 -9.46
CA ASP A 87 -15.14 -4.18 -8.80
C ASP A 87 -15.00 -2.87 -8.02
N ASP A 88 -16.11 -2.19 -7.75
CA ASP A 88 -16.14 -1.09 -6.80
C ASP A 88 -15.97 -1.60 -5.36
N ARG A 89 -15.09 -0.94 -4.59
CA ARG A 89 -14.83 -1.22 -3.17
C ARG A 89 -15.05 0.04 -2.30
N PRO A 90 -16.26 0.61 -2.26
CA PRO A 90 -16.51 1.90 -1.60
C PRO A 90 -16.23 1.87 -0.09
N ASP A 91 -16.33 0.70 0.53
CA ASP A 91 -16.11 0.50 1.96
C ASP A 91 -14.65 0.18 2.33
N SER A 92 -13.75 0.09 1.34
CA SER A 92 -12.33 -0.19 1.62
C SER A 92 -11.51 1.08 1.80
N ASP A 93 -10.91 1.23 2.98
CA ASP A 93 -9.85 2.21 3.23
C ASP A 93 -8.48 1.77 2.67
N TYR A 94 -8.39 0.55 2.12
CA TYR A 94 -7.14 -0.10 1.72
C TYR A 94 -7.02 -0.34 0.20
N ASP A 95 -7.94 0.22 -0.59
CA ASP A 95 -7.95 0.08 -2.05
C ASP A 95 -7.14 1.19 -2.74
N LEU A 96 -6.11 0.80 -3.49
CA LEU A 96 -5.27 1.68 -4.29
C LEU A 96 -5.45 1.42 -5.78
N SER A 97 -5.67 2.49 -6.55
CA SER A 97 -5.70 2.44 -8.01
C SER A 97 -4.37 1.91 -8.58
N LEU A 98 -4.44 0.88 -9.42
CA LEU A 98 -3.28 0.27 -10.10
C LEU A 98 -3.30 0.49 -11.62
N TYR A 99 -4.46 0.33 -12.23
CA TYR A 99 -4.62 0.41 -13.68
C TYR A 99 -5.86 1.22 -14.02
N ARG A 100 -5.76 2.06 -15.06
CA ARG A 100 -6.87 2.83 -15.62
C ARG A 100 -6.93 2.60 -17.13
N GLY A 101 -7.88 1.80 -17.56
CA GLY A 101 -8.13 1.48 -18.96
C GLY A 101 -8.85 2.61 -19.70
N HIS A 102 -8.66 2.67 -21.01
CA HIS A 102 -9.34 3.64 -21.88
C HIS A 102 -10.80 3.26 -22.18
N ASP A 103 -11.15 1.99 -22.00
CA ASP A 103 -12.48 1.39 -22.13
C ASP A 103 -13.35 1.53 -20.87
N GLY A 104 -12.83 2.24 -19.86
CA GLY A 104 -13.50 2.43 -18.57
C GLY A 104 -13.22 1.32 -17.55
N VAL A 105 -12.50 0.25 -17.93
CA VAL A 105 -12.12 -0.80 -16.97
C VAL A 105 -10.92 -0.31 -16.15
N ASN A 106 -11.13 -0.17 -14.85
CA ASN A 106 -10.07 0.17 -13.90
C ASN A 106 -9.75 -1.05 -13.05
N ALA A 107 -8.52 -1.13 -12.54
CA ALA A 107 -8.16 -2.11 -11.53
C ALA A 107 -7.54 -1.46 -10.29
N GLY A 108 -7.93 -1.97 -9.13
CA GLY A 108 -7.41 -1.61 -7.81
C GLY A 108 -6.59 -2.74 -7.19
N ILE A 109 -5.90 -2.43 -6.09
CA ILE A 109 -5.29 -3.38 -5.17
C ILE A 109 -5.92 -3.12 -3.80
N ASP A 110 -6.79 -4.04 -3.36
CA ASP A 110 -7.41 -3.96 -2.05
C ASP A 110 -6.66 -4.81 -1.02
N ALA A 111 -6.11 -4.14 0.00
CA ALA A 111 -5.42 -4.78 1.12
C ALA A 111 -6.27 -4.92 2.40
N SER A 112 -7.61 -4.81 2.28
CA SER A 112 -8.54 -4.87 3.41
C SER A 112 -8.53 -6.24 4.10
N ARG A 113 -8.57 -7.33 3.32
CA ARG A 113 -8.69 -8.71 3.81
C ARG A 113 -7.43 -9.56 3.61
N MET A 114 -6.52 -9.12 2.76
CA MET A 114 -5.27 -9.81 2.46
C MET A 114 -4.17 -8.83 2.05
N GLY A 115 -2.89 -9.17 2.25
CA GLY A 115 -1.79 -8.30 1.81
C GLY A 115 -0.48 -8.57 2.52
N ASN A 116 0.40 -7.57 2.56
CA ASN A 116 1.67 -7.60 3.30
C ASN A 116 1.82 -6.37 4.21
N GLU A 117 3.00 -6.16 4.77
CA GLU A 117 3.31 -5.06 5.70
C GLU A 117 2.96 -3.68 5.15
N ALA A 118 2.97 -3.47 3.83
CA ALA A 118 2.71 -2.19 3.19
C ALA A 118 1.33 -1.61 3.55
N ARG A 119 0.35 -2.46 3.88
CA ARG A 119 -0.99 -2.05 4.31
C ARG A 119 -1.00 -1.22 5.60
N PHE A 120 0.09 -1.17 6.35
CA PHE A 120 0.22 -0.39 7.59
C PHE A 120 0.88 0.97 7.39
N VAL A 121 1.15 1.38 6.15
CA VAL A 121 1.69 2.72 5.87
C VAL A 121 0.62 3.76 6.21
N ASN A 122 1.00 4.84 6.90
CA ASN A 122 0.08 5.90 7.29
C ASN A 122 0.25 7.17 6.45
N ASP A 123 -0.78 8.02 6.41
CA ASP A 123 -0.69 9.37 5.87
C ASP A 123 0.13 10.26 6.80
N TYR A 124 1.01 11.09 6.25
CA TYR A 124 1.88 11.96 7.02
C TYR A 124 1.16 13.06 7.83
N ARG A 125 -0.08 13.44 7.46
CA ARG A 125 -0.77 14.59 8.05
C ARG A 125 -1.07 14.35 9.53
N GLY A 126 -0.69 15.31 10.37
CA GLY A 126 -0.81 15.20 11.83
C GLY A 126 0.34 14.44 12.51
N ILE A 127 1.31 13.90 11.74
CA ILE A 127 2.47 13.15 12.25
C ILE A 127 3.78 13.87 11.90
N ALA A 128 3.91 14.33 10.65
CA ALA A 128 5.09 15.01 10.14
C ALA A 128 4.72 16.19 9.24
N ALA A 129 5.69 17.07 8.97
CA ALA A 129 5.49 18.22 8.07
C ALA A 129 5.34 17.81 6.59
N LYS A 130 5.96 16.70 6.19
CA LYS A 130 5.94 16.14 4.83
C LYS A 130 6.05 14.62 4.87
N PRO A 131 5.56 13.89 3.86
CA PRO A 131 5.80 12.46 3.75
C PRO A 131 7.30 12.19 3.54
N ASN A 132 7.78 11.05 4.04
CA ASN A 132 9.14 10.56 3.80
C ASN A 132 9.19 9.40 2.80
N ALA A 133 8.03 8.94 2.33
CA ALA A 133 7.87 7.94 1.27
C ALA A 133 6.76 8.33 0.29
N VAL A 134 6.75 7.69 -0.88
CA VAL A 134 5.77 7.91 -1.96
C VAL A 134 5.26 6.58 -2.51
N PHE A 135 4.01 6.58 -2.96
CA PHE A 135 3.50 5.54 -3.84
C PHE A 135 4.05 5.71 -5.25
N SER A 136 4.32 4.59 -5.92
CA SER A 136 4.86 4.53 -7.28
C SER A 136 4.24 3.34 -8.01
N ASP A 137 3.59 3.60 -9.14
CA ASP A 137 2.83 2.67 -9.97
C ASP A 137 3.63 2.17 -11.21
N LEU A 138 4.96 2.18 -11.11
CA LEU A 138 5.85 1.87 -12.23
C LEU A 138 5.75 0.41 -12.68
N LYS A 139 5.91 0.23 -14.00
CA LYS A 139 6.10 -1.10 -14.60
C LYS A 139 7.50 -1.62 -14.32
N THR A 140 7.60 -2.91 -13.99
CA THR A 140 8.89 -3.61 -13.97
C THR A 140 9.49 -3.71 -15.38
N PRO A 141 10.77 -4.07 -15.53
CA PRO A 141 11.36 -4.34 -16.85
C PRO A 141 10.64 -5.43 -17.67
N LEU A 142 9.86 -6.31 -17.02
CA LEU A 142 9.05 -7.31 -17.70
C LEU A 142 7.63 -6.82 -18.04
N GLY A 143 7.33 -5.55 -17.79
CA GLY A 143 6.03 -4.94 -18.07
C GLY A 143 4.97 -5.14 -16.98
N GLU A 144 5.27 -5.93 -15.94
CA GLU A 144 4.36 -6.12 -14.78
C GLU A 144 4.10 -4.77 -14.09
N MET A 145 2.84 -4.40 -13.93
CA MET A 145 2.42 -3.21 -13.20
C MET A 145 2.46 -3.48 -11.70
N ARG A 146 3.07 -2.58 -10.92
CA ARG A 146 3.16 -2.71 -9.46
C ARG A 146 2.87 -1.40 -8.78
N MET A 147 2.10 -1.46 -7.69
CA MET A 147 2.09 -0.40 -6.70
C MET A 147 3.20 -0.67 -5.69
N SER A 148 4.05 0.32 -5.44
CA SER A 148 5.21 0.19 -4.56
C SER A 148 5.42 1.44 -3.72
N ILE A 149 6.04 1.25 -2.56
CA ILE A 149 6.42 2.33 -1.65
C ILE A 149 7.92 2.58 -1.82
N TRP A 150 8.29 3.82 -2.08
CA TRP A 150 9.68 4.25 -2.21
C TRP A 150 10.00 5.35 -1.20
N SER A 151 11.21 5.35 -0.64
CA SER A 151 11.68 6.49 0.15
C SER A 151 11.81 7.74 -0.73
N SER A 152 11.50 8.89 -0.14
CA SER A 152 11.55 10.19 -0.82
C SER A 152 13.00 10.69 -0.95
N GLY A 153 13.19 11.99 -1.18
CA GLY A 153 14.51 12.60 -1.38
C GLY A 153 15.42 12.65 -0.14
N GLN A 154 15.02 12.11 1.01
CA GLN A 154 15.82 12.03 2.23
C GLN A 154 15.83 10.59 2.76
N GLU A 155 16.84 10.26 3.55
CA GLU A 155 16.90 8.97 4.22
C GLU A 155 15.77 8.82 5.25
N ILE A 156 15.33 7.57 5.47
CA ILE A 156 14.46 7.21 6.58
C ILE A 156 15.33 6.47 7.60
N LYS A 157 15.45 7.01 8.81
CA LYS A 157 16.29 6.43 9.85
C LYS A 157 15.61 5.19 10.45
N LYS A 158 16.43 4.29 11.01
CA LYS A 158 15.90 3.14 11.74
C LYS A 158 14.93 3.60 12.83
N GLY A 159 13.73 3.02 12.84
CA GLY A 159 12.70 3.28 13.83
C GLY A 159 11.80 4.47 13.51
N GLU A 160 12.07 5.24 12.45
CA GLU A 160 11.12 6.25 11.94
C GLU A 160 9.93 5.55 11.27
N GLU A 161 8.76 6.19 11.39
CA GLU A 161 7.56 5.76 10.67
C GLU A 161 7.69 6.11 9.19
N ILE A 162 7.24 5.19 8.34
CA ILE A 162 7.18 5.36 6.89
C ILE A 162 5.82 5.98 6.58
N LEU A 163 5.85 7.20 6.08
CA LEU A 163 4.68 8.05 5.90
C LEU A 163 4.57 8.47 4.44
N VAL A 164 3.39 8.25 3.87
CA VAL A 164 3.03 8.63 2.50
C VAL A 164 1.98 9.73 2.51
N SER A 165 1.57 10.19 1.33
CA SER A 165 0.33 10.96 1.19
C SER A 165 -0.72 10.06 0.54
N TYR A 166 -1.85 9.84 1.22
CA TYR A 166 -3.02 9.15 0.66
C TYR A 166 -3.68 9.94 -0.48
N GLY A 167 -3.41 11.25 -0.54
CA GLY A 167 -3.88 12.13 -1.60
C GLY A 167 -5.16 12.89 -1.22
N LYS A 168 -5.36 14.04 -1.88
CA LYS A 168 -6.44 14.98 -1.53
C LYS A 168 -7.83 14.40 -1.76
N ALA A 169 -8.01 13.60 -2.81
CA ALA A 169 -9.31 12.99 -3.13
C ALA A 169 -9.77 12.03 -2.03
N TRP A 170 -8.85 11.22 -1.51
CA TRP A 170 -9.12 10.27 -0.42
C TRP A 170 -9.63 10.99 0.85
N TRP A 171 -8.99 12.11 1.21
CA TRP A 171 -9.41 12.92 2.37
C TRP A 171 -10.73 13.64 2.14
N ARG A 172 -10.97 14.19 0.94
CA ARG A 172 -12.25 14.86 0.61
C ARG A 172 -13.44 13.92 0.75
N ALA A 173 -13.32 12.66 0.28
CA ALA A 173 -14.37 11.66 0.39
C ALA A 173 -14.77 11.31 1.83
N ARG A 174 -13.93 11.65 2.83
CA ARG A 174 -14.16 11.37 4.26
C ARG A 174 -14.50 12.61 5.08
N GLN A 175 -14.41 13.81 4.51
CA GLN A 175 -14.85 15.05 5.16
C GLN A 175 -16.36 15.30 5.01
N THR A 176 -17.02 14.63 4.07
CA THR A 176 -18.45 14.84 3.74
C THR A 176 -19.44 14.18 4.72
N ASN A 177 -18.97 13.62 5.85
CA ASN A 177 -19.80 13.00 6.88
C ASN A 177 -20.00 13.87 8.14
N VAL A 178 -19.79 15.19 8.04
CA VAL A 178 -20.27 16.11 9.09
C VAL A 178 -21.69 16.50 8.71
N PRO A 179 -22.74 16.11 9.46
CA PRO A 179 -24.07 16.65 9.23
C PRO A 179 -24.00 18.16 9.46
N ASP A 180 -24.45 18.94 8.48
CA ASP A 180 -24.69 20.37 8.65
C ASP A 180 -25.77 20.53 9.72
N PHE A 181 -25.36 20.71 10.98
CA PHE A 181 -26.20 21.30 12.00
C PHE A 181 -26.01 22.81 11.92
N ILE A 182 -26.94 23.46 11.21
CA ILE A 182 -27.35 24.85 11.47
C ILE A 182 -28.86 24.82 11.69
#